data_AF-C9SUZ6-F1
#
_entry.id   AF-C9SUZ6-F1
#
_cell.length_a   1.000
_cell.length_b   1.000
_cell.length_c   1.000
_cell.angle_alpha   90.00
_cell.angle_beta   90.00
_cell.angle_gamma   90.00
#
_symmetry.space_group_name_H-M   'P 1'
#
loop_
_entity.id
_entity.type
_entity.pdbx_description
1 polymer ?
#
loop_
_entity_poly.entity_id
_entity_poly.type
_entity_poly.pdbx_seq_one_letter_code
_entity_poly.pdbx_strand_id
1 'polypeptide(L)'
;MLGVDYSERSVALARQIAAARRAAQEDEDKDVESEGEGEAHIGFTEWDVLRGDFGAVLDGRQREGWSVVLDKGTFDAVCLSGEQDAATGRREGGLFLVTSCNWTEDELRAWFEGAGDGGAGGKLVMVGRVAYPSFQFGGAKGQAISTVAFQRQRA
;
A
#
# COMPACT_ATOMS: atom_id res chain seq x y z
N MET A 1 -8.87 -7.87 -3.52
CA MET A 1 -7.63 -7.18 -3.06
C MET A 1 -6.45 -8.13 -3.25
N LEU A 2 -5.22 -7.63 -3.41
CA LEU A 2 -4.01 -8.46 -3.42
C LEU A 2 -3.04 -7.93 -2.36
N GLY A 3 -2.61 -8.81 -1.46
CA GLY A 3 -1.47 -8.57 -0.57
C GLY A 3 -0.19 -9.17 -1.16
N VAL A 4 0.93 -8.48 -0.98
CA VAL A 4 2.25 -8.90 -1.47
C VAL A 4 3.27 -8.83 -0.35
N ASP A 5 4.22 -9.75 -0.35
CA ASP A 5 5.39 -9.74 0.54
C ASP A 5 6.53 -10.49 -0.18
N TYR A 6 7.78 -10.12 0.06
CA TYR A 6 8.92 -10.81 -0.53
C TYR A 6 9.21 -12.16 0.16
N SER A 7 8.69 -12.37 1.38
CA SER A 7 8.86 -13.57 2.17
C SER A 7 7.75 -14.59 1.88
N GLU A 8 8.12 -15.70 1.25
CA GLU A 8 7.24 -16.86 1.04
C GLU A 8 6.50 -17.28 2.32
N ARG A 9 7.20 -17.27 3.47
CA ARG A 9 6.63 -17.64 4.77
C ARG A 9 5.55 -16.65 5.23
N SER A 10 5.75 -15.35 5.01
CA SER A 10 4.76 -14.32 5.33
C SER A 10 3.49 -14.51 4.50
N VAL A 11 3.66 -14.78 3.20
CA VAL A 11 2.56 -15.07 2.27
C VAL A 11 1.82 -16.34 2.67
N ALA A 12 2.53 -17.40 3.02
CA ALA A 12 1.92 -18.65 3.48
C ALA A 12 1.07 -18.44 4.74
N LEU A 13 1.59 -17.71 5.73
CA LEU A 13 0.84 -17.35 6.94
C LEU A 13 -0.40 -16.51 6.62
N ALA A 14 -0.28 -15.52 5.74
CA ALA A 14 -1.40 -14.67 5.34
C ALA A 14 -2.52 -15.48 4.67
N ARG A 15 -2.16 -16.44 3.79
CA ARG A 15 -3.11 -17.37 3.15
C ARG A 15 -3.80 -18.26 4.19
N GLN A 16 -3.08 -18.77 5.19
CA GLN A 16 -3.65 -19.57 6.27
C GLN A 16 -4.66 -18.77 7.10
N ILE A 17 -4.31 -17.54 7.50
CA ILE A 17 -5.22 -16.66 8.26
C ILE A 17 -6.47 -16.33 7.43
N ALA A 18 -6.31 -16.04 6.14
CA ALA A 18 -7.45 -15.76 5.27
C ALA A 18 -8.38 -16.97 5.12
N ALA A 19 -7.83 -18.18 4.97
CA ALA A 19 -8.63 -19.40 4.92
C ALA A 19 -9.37 -19.66 6.24
N ALA A 20 -8.69 -19.47 7.38
CA ALA A 20 -9.30 -19.63 8.70
C ALA A 20 -10.45 -18.64 8.94
N ARG A 21 -10.31 -17.38 8.48
CA ARG A 21 -11.36 -16.37 8.59
C ARG A 21 -12.58 -16.70 7.74
N ARG A 22 -12.38 -17.15 6.50
CA ARG A 22 -13.49 -17.59 5.63
C ARG A 22 -14.24 -18.76 6.26
N ALA A 23 -13.52 -19.77 6.76
CA ALA A 23 -14.14 -20.91 7.43
C ALA A 23 -14.96 -20.48 8.66
N ALA A 24 -14.47 -19.53 9.45
CA ALA A 24 -15.20 -18.99 10.60
C ALA A 24 -16.48 -18.22 10.18
N GLN A 25 -16.42 -17.45 9.10
CA GLN A 25 -17.58 -16.73 8.57
C GLN A 25 -18.62 -17.68 7.96
N GLU A 26 -18.18 -18.71 7.22
CA GLU A 26 -19.06 -19.77 6.69
C GLU A 26 -19.77 -20.56 7.80
N ASP A 27 -19.18 -20.67 8.99
CA ASP A 27 -19.82 -21.30 10.15
C ASP A 27 -20.81 -20.35 10.86
N GLU A 28 -20.60 -19.03 10.82
CA GLU A 28 -21.51 -18.01 11.37
C GLU A 28 -22.71 -17.71 10.46
N ASP A 29 -22.52 -17.72 9.13
CA ASP A 29 -23.56 -17.44 8.14
C ASP A 29 -24.50 -18.64 7.88
N LYS A 30 -24.24 -19.81 8.47
CA LYS A 30 -25.17 -20.96 8.44
C LYS A 30 -26.51 -20.69 9.16
N ASP A 31 -26.56 -19.66 10.01
CA ASP A 31 -27.75 -19.30 10.80
C ASP A 31 -28.46 -18.02 10.28
N VAL A 32 -27.97 -17.38 9.21
CA VAL A 32 -28.59 -16.17 8.63
C VAL A 32 -28.51 -16.22 7.11
N GLU A 33 -29.64 -16.27 6.41
CA GLU A 33 -29.73 -16.06 4.96
C GLU A 33 -29.31 -14.61 4.63
N SER A 34 -28.00 -14.36 4.56
CA SER A 34 -27.44 -13.06 4.19
C SER A 34 -27.38 -12.95 2.68
N GLU A 35 -28.44 -12.39 2.08
CA GLU A 35 -28.37 -11.80 0.74
C GLU A 35 -27.54 -10.50 0.80
N GLY A 36 -26.21 -10.60 0.77
CA GLY A 36 -25.35 -9.42 0.89
C GLY A 36 -23.97 -9.64 0.26
N GLU A 37 -23.77 -9.02 -0.90
CA GLU A 37 -22.47 -8.68 -1.54
C GLU A 37 -21.36 -9.74 -1.45
N GLY A 38 -21.21 -10.51 -2.53
CA GLY A 38 -20.22 -11.59 -2.67
C GLY A 38 -18.86 -11.28 -2.04
N GLU A 39 -18.39 -12.23 -1.24
CA GLU A 39 -17.17 -12.16 -0.43
C GLU A 39 -16.00 -11.52 -1.19
N ALA A 40 -15.47 -10.41 -0.67
CA ALA A 40 -14.39 -9.69 -1.31
C ALA A 40 -13.13 -10.57 -1.34
N HIS A 41 -12.85 -11.21 -2.49
CA HIS A 41 -11.72 -12.12 -2.63
C HIS A 41 -10.38 -11.40 -2.36
N ILE A 42 -9.71 -11.78 -1.27
CA ILE A 42 -8.36 -11.32 -0.90
C ILE A 42 -7.35 -12.39 -1.33
N GLY A 43 -6.53 -12.06 -2.32
CA GLY A 43 -5.38 -12.87 -2.73
C GLY A 43 -4.10 -12.45 -2.01
N PHE A 44 -3.13 -13.37 -1.94
CA PHE A 44 -1.78 -13.08 -1.48
C PHE A 44 -0.78 -13.73 -2.42
N THR A 45 0.29 -13.02 -2.80
CA THR A 45 1.38 -13.56 -3.60
C THR A 45 2.73 -13.13 -3.09
N GLU A 46 3.74 -13.97 -3.31
CA GLU A 46 5.13 -13.58 -3.12
C GLU A 46 5.52 -12.63 -4.24
N TRP A 47 6.11 -11.50 -3.89
CA TRP A 47 6.62 -10.52 -4.84
C TRP A 47 7.63 -9.60 -4.16
N ASP A 48 8.81 -9.48 -4.77
CA ASP A 48 9.82 -8.50 -4.37
C ASP A 48 9.43 -7.12 -4.92
N VAL A 49 9.11 -6.17 -4.04
CA VAL A 49 8.69 -4.81 -4.45
C VAL A 49 9.80 -4.02 -5.15
N LEU A 50 11.06 -4.39 -4.94
CA LEU A 50 12.22 -3.69 -5.51
C LEU A 50 12.64 -4.27 -6.85
N ARG A 51 12.54 -5.60 -7.01
CA ARG A 51 13.12 -6.31 -8.17
C ARG A 51 12.15 -7.25 -8.87
N GLY A 52 10.96 -7.44 -8.32
CA GLY A 52 9.97 -8.36 -8.83
C GLY A 52 9.36 -7.88 -10.14
N ASP A 53 9.07 -8.83 -11.03
CA ASP A 53 8.38 -8.52 -12.28
C ASP A 53 6.97 -7.99 -12.00
N PHE A 54 6.63 -6.83 -12.58
CA PHE A 54 5.29 -6.27 -12.47
C PHE A 54 4.21 -7.16 -13.10
N GLY A 55 4.57 -8.02 -14.06
CA GLY A 55 3.66 -9.02 -14.62
C GLY A 55 3.04 -9.95 -13.58
N ALA A 56 3.70 -10.16 -12.43
CA ALA A 56 3.20 -10.98 -11.32
C ALA A 56 2.11 -10.29 -10.48
N VAL A 57 2.00 -8.96 -10.54
CA VAL A 57 1.06 -8.16 -9.72
C VAL A 57 0.15 -7.25 -10.55
N LEU A 58 0.42 -7.10 -11.85
CA LEU A 58 -0.38 -6.37 -12.84
C LEU A 58 -0.93 -7.36 -13.88
N ASP A 59 -1.64 -8.39 -13.41
CA ASP A 59 -2.30 -9.36 -14.28
C ASP A 59 -3.82 -9.11 -14.38
N GLY A 60 -4.51 -9.92 -15.19
CA GLY A 60 -5.98 -9.92 -15.28
C GLY A 60 -6.62 -8.52 -15.42
N ARG A 61 -7.44 -8.14 -14.42
CA ARG A 61 -8.16 -6.85 -14.40
C ARG A 61 -7.28 -5.68 -13.98
N GLN A 62 -6.09 -5.96 -13.45
CA GLN A 62 -5.15 -5.01 -12.89
C GLN A 62 -3.96 -4.75 -13.83
N ARG A 63 -4.01 -5.24 -15.07
CA ARG A 63 -3.00 -5.00 -16.11
C ARG A 63 -2.69 -3.52 -16.33
N GLU A 64 -3.68 -2.65 -16.18
CA GLU A 64 -3.50 -1.21 -16.31
C GLU A 64 -3.03 -0.53 -15.00
N GLY A 65 -2.80 -1.30 -13.94
CA GLY A 65 -2.42 -0.80 -12.63
C GLY A 65 -3.55 -0.82 -11.61
N TRP A 66 -3.16 -0.62 -10.35
CA TRP A 66 -4.09 -0.60 -9.21
C TRP A 66 -4.77 0.76 -9.04
N SER A 67 -6.05 0.73 -8.63
CA SER A 67 -6.81 1.95 -8.29
C SER A 67 -6.33 2.56 -6.97
N VAL A 68 -5.94 1.71 -6.03
CA VAL A 68 -5.44 2.09 -4.70
C VAL A 68 -4.28 1.17 -4.37
N VAL A 69 -3.17 1.75 -3.93
CA VAL A 69 -2.00 1.05 -3.38
C VAL A 69 -1.82 1.53 -1.95
N LEU A 70 -1.66 0.58 -1.01
CA LEU A 70 -1.43 0.86 0.40
C LEU A 70 -0.02 0.40 0.76
N ASP A 71 0.77 1.30 1.33
CA ASP A 71 2.07 1.00 1.93
C ASP A 71 2.02 1.38 3.41
N LYS A 72 2.25 0.40 4.28
CA LYS A 72 2.39 0.62 5.71
C LYS A 72 3.75 0.09 6.15
N GLY A 73 4.74 0.98 6.17
CA GLY A 73 6.09 0.69 6.65
C GLY A 73 7.00 -0.09 5.68
N THR A 74 6.54 -0.43 4.46
CA THR A 74 7.43 -1.04 3.45
C THR A 74 8.42 -0.01 2.94
N PHE A 75 7.95 1.20 2.60
CA PHE A 75 8.81 2.33 2.28
C PHE A 75 9.85 2.64 3.36
N ASP A 76 9.46 2.57 4.65
CA ASP A 76 10.39 2.77 5.77
C ASP A 76 11.50 1.73 5.77
N ALA A 77 11.15 0.45 5.64
CA ALA A 77 12.10 -0.66 5.64
C ALA A 77 13.08 -0.57 4.45
N VAL A 78 12.57 -0.21 3.27
CA VAL A 78 13.36 -0.03 2.05
C VAL A 78 14.33 1.15 2.19
N CYS A 79 13.86 2.31 2.67
CA CYS A 79 14.72 3.48 2.82
C CYS A 79 15.87 3.25 3.81
N LEU A 80 15.64 2.42 4.82
CA LEU A 80 16.67 2.04 5.80
C LEU A 80 17.68 1.02 5.25
N SER A 81 17.33 0.23 4.24
CA SER A 81 18.24 -0.78 3.66
C SER A 81 19.25 -0.17 2.68
N GLY A 82 19.06 1.10 2.28
CA GLY A 82 19.90 1.77 1.28
C GLY A 82 19.61 1.36 -0.17
N GLU A 83 18.65 0.47 -0.38
CA GLU A 83 18.16 0.11 -1.71
C GLU A 83 17.05 1.10 -2.11
N GLN A 84 17.30 1.95 -3.10
CA GLN A 84 16.30 2.89 -3.62
C GLN A 84 15.92 2.50 -5.04
N ASP A 85 14.68 2.07 -5.22
CA ASP A 85 13.97 2.18 -6.51
C ASP A 85 12.51 2.54 -6.22
N ALA A 86 12.01 3.57 -6.91
CA ALA A 86 10.71 4.18 -6.67
C ALA A 86 9.62 3.69 -7.64
N ALA A 87 9.96 2.79 -8.56
CA ALA A 87 9.00 2.28 -9.53
C ALA A 87 7.90 1.49 -8.81
N THR A 88 6.68 2.01 -8.86
CA THR A 88 5.50 1.36 -8.28
C THR A 88 4.44 1.26 -9.38
N GLY A 89 3.93 0.05 -9.62
CA GLY A 89 2.98 -0.27 -10.68
C GLY A 89 1.59 0.36 -10.51
N ARG A 90 1.50 1.69 -10.65
CA ARG A 90 0.31 2.51 -10.37
C ARG A 90 -0.39 2.95 -11.66
N ARG A 91 -1.73 2.86 -11.70
CA ARG A 91 -2.54 3.41 -12.80
C ARG A 91 -2.65 4.93 -12.71
N GLU A 92 -2.89 5.59 -13.84
CA GLU A 92 -3.30 7.01 -13.84
C GLU A 92 -4.58 7.25 -13.04
N GLY A 93 -4.61 8.34 -12.28
CA GLY A 93 -5.69 8.64 -11.34
C GLY A 93 -5.76 7.73 -10.11
N GLY A 94 -4.86 6.74 -9.99
CA GLY A 94 -4.76 5.85 -8.83
C GLY A 94 -4.28 6.57 -7.57
N LEU A 95 -4.72 6.08 -6.42
CA LEU A 95 -4.31 6.57 -5.10
C LEU A 95 -3.17 5.73 -4.54
N PHE A 96 -2.20 6.40 -3.94
CA PHE A 96 -1.14 5.80 -3.14
C PHE A 96 -1.23 6.32 -1.72
N LEU A 97 -1.50 5.42 -0.78
CA LEU A 97 -1.56 5.74 0.65
C LEU A 97 -0.30 5.18 1.31
N VAL A 98 0.53 6.06 1.87
CA VAL A 98 1.73 5.67 2.60
C VAL A 98 1.58 6.04 4.07
N THR A 99 1.82 5.07 4.95
CA THR A 99 1.94 5.26 6.40
C THR A 99 3.37 4.97 6.82
N SER A 100 4.02 5.97 7.40
CA SER A 100 5.43 5.91 7.82
C SER A 100 5.59 6.22 9.30
N CYS A 101 6.50 5.52 9.98
CA CYS A 101 6.98 5.89 11.32
C CYS A 101 8.36 6.57 11.32
N ASN A 102 9.02 6.66 10.16
CA ASN A 102 10.37 7.22 10.04
C ASN A 102 10.39 8.60 9.38
N TRP A 103 9.33 8.97 8.67
CA TRP A 103 9.26 10.20 7.89
C TRP A 103 8.07 11.07 8.30
N THR A 104 8.29 12.37 8.33
CA THR A 104 7.26 13.39 8.49
C THR A 104 6.41 13.52 7.22
N GLU A 105 5.25 14.16 7.32
CA GLU A 105 4.41 14.49 6.16
C GLU A 105 5.19 15.28 5.10
N ASP A 106 5.95 16.30 5.51
CA ASP A 106 6.71 17.15 4.60
C ASP A 106 7.84 16.39 3.89
N GLU A 107 8.50 15.46 4.57
CA GLU A 107 9.51 14.59 3.96
C GLU A 107 8.89 13.60 2.97
N LEU A 108 7.76 12.98 3.32
CA LEU A 108 7.03 12.09 2.40
C LEU A 108 6.59 12.85 1.14
N ARG A 109 6.15 14.11 1.28
CA ARG A 109 5.84 14.97 0.13
C ARG A 109 7.08 15.26 -0.70
N ALA A 110 8.22 15.56 -0.09
CA ALA A 110 9.46 15.77 -0.82
C ALA A 110 9.86 14.52 -1.64
N TRP A 111 9.73 13.33 -1.06
CA TRP A 111 9.97 12.05 -1.75
C TRP A 111 9.04 11.83 -2.95
N PHE A 112 7.73 11.95 -2.74
CA PHE A 112 6.75 11.50 -3.72
C PHE A 112 6.28 12.61 -4.69
N GLU A 113 6.28 13.88 -4.29
CA GLU A 113 5.93 14.99 -5.18
C GLU A 113 7.15 15.52 -5.98
N GLY A 114 8.38 15.32 -5.46
CA GLY A 114 9.61 15.93 -5.97
C GLY A 114 10.44 15.09 -6.95
N ALA A 115 10.33 13.76 -6.94
CA ALA A 115 11.13 12.85 -7.78
C ALA A 115 10.39 12.49 -9.08
N GLY A 116 10.41 13.42 -10.04
CA GLY A 116 9.83 13.26 -11.38
C GLY A 116 10.79 12.72 -12.44
N ASP A 117 11.82 11.94 -12.08
CA ASP A 117 12.91 11.57 -13.01
C ASP A 117 13.30 10.08 -13.06
N GLY A 118 12.52 9.17 -12.45
CA GLY A 118 12.82 7.73 -12.43
C GLY A 118 12.16 6.83 -13.50
N GLY A 119 11.31 7.39 -14.38
CA GLY A 119 10.76 6.67 -15.54
C GLY A 119 9.24 6.63 -15.60
N ALA A 120 8.67 7.08 -16.73
CA ALA A 120 7.30 6.91 -17.26
C ALA A 120 6.07 7.08 -16.33
N GLY A 121 6.25 7.32 -15.03
CA GLY A 121 5.22 7.48 -14.03
C GLY A 121 4.88 8.95 -13.84
N GLY A 122 3.67 9.33 -14.21
CA GLY A 122 3.18 10.72 -14.06
C GLY A 122 3.27 11.27 -12.63
N LYS A 123 3.20 12.60 -12.51
CA LYS A 123 3.36 13.36 -11.26
C LYS A 123 2.38 12.91 -10.17
N LEU A 124 2.90 12.62 -8.97
CA LEU A 124 2.09 12.42 -7.78
C LEU A 124 1.85 13.76 -7.07
N VAL A 125 0.64 13.93 -6.55
CA VAL A 125 0.25 15.11 -5.78
C VAL A 125 -0.47 14.66 -4.52
N MET A 126 -0.13 15.24 -3.38
CA MET A 126 -0.83 14.98 -2.13
C MET A 126 -2.30 15.44 -2.23
N VAL A 127 -3.22 14.54 -1.90
CA VAL A 127 -4.68 14.80 -1.90
C VAL A 127 -5.32 14.61 -0.53
N GLY A 128 -4.60 14.09 0.45
CA GLY A 128 -5.13 13.90 1.80
C GLY A 128 -4.09 13.43 2.80
N ARG A 129 -4.46 13.48 4.09
CA ARG A 129 -3.69 12.97 5.21
C ARG A 129 -4.59 12.46 6.32
N VAL A 130 -4.04 11.60 7.18
CA VAL A 130 -4.66 11.26 8.46
C VAL A 130 -4.03 12.12 9.55
N ALA A 131 -4.88 12.79 10.34
CA ALA A 131 -4.42 13.55 11.50
C ALA A 131 -4.22 12.60 12.68
N TYR A 132 -3.03 12.64 13.28
CA TYR A 132 -2.70 11.91 14.50
C TYR A 132 -2.43 12.86 15.67
N PRO A 133 -2.57 12.39 16.92
CA PRO A 133 -2.10 13.14 18.08
C PRO A 133 -0.62 13.50 17.91
N SER A 134 -0.32 14.78 18.09
CA SER A 134 1.03 15.33 17.95
C SER A 134 1.47 15.99 19.23
N PHE A 135 2.76 15.91 19.51
CA PHE A 135 3.39 16.68 20.59
C PHE A 135 4.30 17.75 20.00
N GLN A 136 4.53 18.84 20.74
CA GLN A 136 5.46 19.89 20.33
C GLN A 136 6.60 19.98 21.33
N PHE A 137 7.83 20.03 20.82
CA PHE A 137 9.02 20.24 21.62
C PHE A 137 9.95 21.21 20.89
N GLY A 138 10.31 22.32 21.54
CA GLY A 138 11.22 23.32 20.95
C GLY A 138 10.72 23.97 19.65
N GLY A 139 9.40 24.04 19.43
CA GLY A 139 8.79 24.58 18.20
C GLY A 139 8.66 23.58 17.06
N ALA A 140 9.20 22.36 17.19
CA ALA A 140 8.99 21.27 16.24
C ALA A 140 7.80 20.41 16.66
N LYS A 141 6.95 20.02 15.70
CA LYS A 141 5.80 19.14 15.89
C LYS A 141 6.21 17.70 15.58
N GLY A 142 6.18 16.82 16.58
CA GLY A 142 6.42 15.39 16.46
C GLY A 142 5.12 14.59 16.44
N GLN A 143 5.11 13.50 15.67
CA GLN A 143 4.07 12.49 15.66
C GLN A 143 4.72 11.11 15.51
N ALA A 144 4.11 10.08 16.10
CA ALA A 144 4.66 8.73 16.04
C ALA A 144 4.57 8.11 14.63
N ILE A 145 3.60 8.56 13.82
CA ILE A 145 3.37 8.12 12.45
C ILE A 145 2.82 9.25 11.59
N SER A 146 3.11 9.21 10.30
CA SER A 146 2.57 10.07 9.24
C SER A 146 1.83 9.21 8.23
N THR A 147 0.59 9.57 7.87
CA THR A 147 -0.14 8.91 6.77
C THR A 147 -0.57 9.93 5.74
N VAL A 148 -0.12 9.75 4.50
CA VAL A 148 -0.34 10.68 3.39
C VAL A 148 -0.94 9.94 2.19
N ALA A 149 -1.93 10.56 1.55
CA ALA A 149 -2.54 10.11 0.32
C ALA A 149 -2.03 10.93 -0.85
N PHE A 150 -1.47 10.27 -1.85
CA PHE A 150 -1.06 10.85 -3.12
C PHE A 150 -1.97 10.34 -4.25
N GLN A 151 -2.28 11.21 -5.20
CA GLN A 151 -2.96 10.85 -6.43
C GLN A 151 -2.02 11.02 -7.62
N ARG A 152 -1.94 10.00 -8.47
CA ARG A 152 -1.26 10.11 -9.77
C ARG A 152 -2.09 11.00 -10.69
N GLN A 153 -1.54 12.12 -11.12
CA GLN A 153 -2.20 13.00 -12.09
C GLN A 153 -2.31 12.29 -13.44
N ARG A 154 -3.42 12.50 -14.13
CA ARG A 154 -3.58 12.08 -15.53
C ARG A 154 -2.68 12.99 -16.38
N ALA A 155 -1.93 12.39 -17.31
CA ALA A 155 -1.14 13.14 -18.27
C ALA A 155 -2.04 13.87 -19.29
#